data_AF-A0AAW6U911-F1
#
_entry.id   AF-A0AAW6U911-F1
#
_cell.length_a   1.000
_cell.length_b   1.000
_cell.length_c   1.000
_cell.angle_alpha   90.00
_cell.angle_beta   90.00
_cell.angle_gamma   90.00
#
_symmetry.space_group_name_H-M   'P 1'
#
loop_
_entity.id
_entity.type
_entity.pdbx_description
1 polymer ?
#
loop_
_entity_poly.entity_id
_entity_poly.type
_entity_poly.pdbx_seq_one_letter_code
_entity_poly.pdbx_strand_id
1 'polypeptide(L)'
;MLLFTLFACYSDPVESEVPTDPNLTPDPTEVDPTEDNLIYLTLEQLSEFDGREGRKAYVAVNGDIYDVSNSIYWPNGHHNGHQAGQDLTDAILNESPHGLANLSRVPMIGHIIEDGE
;
A
#
# COMPACT_ATOMS: atom_id res chain seq x y z
N MET A 1 -36.06 18.14 46.11
CA MET A 1 -35.92 16.69 46.29
C MET A 1 -36.77 16.06 45.19
N LEU A 2 -36.26 15.54 44.08
CA LEU A 2 -35.01 14.84 43.81
C LEU A 2 -34.62 15.11 42.34
N LEU A 3 -33.33 15.36 42.12
CA LEU A 3 -32.66 15.49 40.84
C LEU A 3 -32.16 14.10 40.42
N PHE A 4 -32.38 13.67 39.18
CA PHE A 4 -31.60 12.61 38.50
C PHE A 4 -31.71 12.83 36.97
N THR A 5 -30.81 13.59 36.36
CA THR A 5 -29.59 13.16 35.63
C THR A 5 -29.84 12.33 34.38
N LEU A 6 -29.46 12.91 33.23
CA LEU A 6 -29.32 12.29 31.92
C LEU A 6 -28.36 11.09 31.97
N PHE A 7 -28.64 10.07 31.15
CA PHE A 7 -27.61 9.19 30.60
C PHE A 7 -27.76 9.15 29.09
N ALA A 8 -26.74 9.66 28.39
CA ALA A 8 -26.50 9.42 26.99
C ALA A 8 -26.07 7.96 26.83
N CYS A 9 -26.69 7.21 25.92
CA CYS A 9 -26.13 5.93 25.49
C CYS A 9 -24.93 6.23 24.60
N TYR A 10 -23.75 6.33 25.21
CA TYR A 10 -22.47 6.29 24.53
C TYR A 10 -22.21 4.82 24.21
N SER A 11 -22.23 4.45 22.93
CA SER A 11 -21.82 3.12 22.49
C SER A 11 -20.30 3.04 22.59
N ASP A 12 -19.81 2.10 23.39
CA ASP A 12 -18.38 1.85 23.57
C ASP A 12 -17.71 1.52 22.22
N PRO A 13 -16.50 2.04 21.92
CA PRO A 13 -15.69 1.50 20.85
C PRO A 13 -15.26 0.08 21.23
N VAL A 14 -15.47 -0.87 20.32
CA VAL A 14 -14.98 -2.24 20.46
C VAL A 14 -13.45 -2.19 20.40
N GLU A 15 -12.82 -2.22 21.57
CA GLU A 15 -11.39 -2.42 21.73
C GLU A 15 -11.10 -3.86 21.28
N SER A 16 -10.54 -3.99 20.08
CA SER A 16 -10.11 -5.26 19.50
C SER A 16 -8.81 -5.69 20.17
N GLU A 17 -8.91 -6.23 21.39
CA GLU A 17 -7.81 -6.92 22.04
C GLU A 17 -7.50 -8.21 21.27
N VAL A 18 -6.55 -8.12 20.33
CA VAL A 18 -5.98 -9.30 19.66
C VAL A 18 -5.27 -10.14 20.73
N PRO A 19 -5.66 -11.41 20.95
CA PRO A 19 -5.01 -12.24 21.96
C PRO A 19 -3.55 -12.47 21.57
N THR A 20 -2.63 -11.99 22.41
CA THR A 20 -1.20 -12.19 22.23
C THR A 20 -0.85 -13.62 22.65
N ASP A 21 -0.83 -14.55 21.70
CA ASP A 21 -0.20 -15.86 21.90
C ASP A 21 1.33 -15.67 21.83
N PRO A 22 2.06 -15.95 22.92
CA PRO A 22 3.52 -15.78 22.96
C PRO A 22 4.29 -16.77 22.06
N ASN A 23 3.60 -17.66 21.33
CA ASN A 23 4.22 -18.67 20.47
C ASN A 23 3.75 -18.63 19.00
N LEU A 24 3.05 -17.58 18.58
CA LEU A 24 2.83 -17.29 17.17
C LEU A 24 4.11 -16.66 16.59
N THR A 25 4.95 -17.47 15.98
CA THR A 25 5.95 -16.95 15.03
C THR A 25 5.19 -16.31 13.88
N PRO A 26 5.39 -15.02 13.55
CA PRO A 26 4.77 -14.44 12.38
C PRO A 26 5.21 -15.25 11.15
N ASP A 27 4.25 -15.70 10.38
CA ASP A 27 4.51 -16.31 9.08
C ASP A 27 5.21 -15.24 8.21
N PRO A 28 6.44 -15.48 7.69
CA PRO A 28 7.19 -14.47 6.94
C PRO A 28 6.53 -14.00 5.63
N THR A 29 5.35 -14.52 5.31
CA THR A 29 4.54 -14.18 4.13
C THR A 29 3.41 -13.18 4.40
N GLU A 30 3.13 -12.81 5.65
CA GLU A 30 2.11 -11.79 5.96
C GLU A 30 2.74 -10.60 6.68
N VAL A 31 3.55 -9.85 5.93
CA VAL A 31 3.92 -8.49 6.35
C VAL A 31 2.73 -7.61 5.99
N ASP A 32 1.71 -7.64 6.83
CA ASP A 32 0.72 -6.56 6.85
C ASP A 32 1.52 -5.27 7.07
N PRO A 33 1.52 -4.30 6.13
CA PRO A 33 2.19 -3.04 6.38
C PRO A 33 1.49 -2.42 7.58
N THR A 34 2.12 -2.46 8.74
CA THR A 34 1.67 -1.67 9.88
C THR A 34 1.57 -0.24 9.40
N GLU A 35 0.38 0.36 9.50
CA GLU A 35 0.02 1.72 9.02
C GLU A 35 1.12 2.77 9.30
N ASP A 36 1.89 2.59 10.38
CA ASP A 36 3.02 3.42 10.79
C ASP A 36 4.17 3.59 9.76
N ASN A 37 4.20 2.86 8.64
CA ASN A 37 5.26 2.99 7.62
C ASN A 37 4.75 3.16 6.17
N LEU A 38 3.50 3.59 5.99
CA LEU A 38 2.98 3.94 4.66
C LEU A 38 3.52 5.30 4.18
N ILE A 39 3.81 5.38 2.89
CA ILE A 39 4.16 6.64 2.21
C ILE A 39 2.96 7.19 1.45
N TYR A 40 2.89 8.51 1.32
CA TYR A 40 1.85 9.17 0.53
C TYR A 40 2.55 10.03 -0.52
N LEU A 41 2.28 9.74 -1.80
CA LEU A 41 2.91 10.43 -2.92
C LEU A 41 1.85 10.99 -3.86
N THR A 42 2.11 12.16 -4.43
CA THR A 42 1.37 12.60 -5.61
C THR A 42 1.89 11.86 -6.84
N LEU A 43 1.15 11.86 -7.95
CA LEU A 43 1.63 11.21 -9.18
C LEU A 43 2.93 11.86 -9.71
N GLU A 44 3.10 13.16 -9.50
CA GLU A 44 4.35 13.86 -9.83
C GLU A 44 5.51 13.32 -8.98
N GLN A 45 5.32 13.20 -7.66
CA GLN A 45 6.34 12.64 -6.78
C GLN A 45 6.65 11.17 -7.08
N LEU A 46 5.63 10.38 -7.43
CA LEU A 46 5.81 8.99 -7.85
C LEU A 46 6.78 8.89 -9.06
N SER A 47 6.74 9.87 -9.98
CA SER A 47 7.54 9.83 -11.21
C SER A 47 9.06 9.85 -11.00
N GLU A 48 9.52 10.29 -9.82
CA GLU A 48 10.94 10.27 -9.44
C GLU A 48 11.44 8.84 -9.08
N PHE A 49 10.53 7.90 -8.83
CA PHE A 49 10.81 6.51 -8.47
C PHE A 49 10.75 5.61 -9.71
N ASP A 50 11.52 5.97 -10.74
CA ASP A 50 11.51 5.33 -12.05
C ASP A 50 12.41 4.10 -12.19
N GLY A 51 13.22 3.77 -11.17
CA GLY A 51 14.15 2.64 -11.20
C GLY A 51 15.43 2.86 -12.01
N ARG A 52 15.63 4.04 -12.60
CA ARG A 52 16.81 4.33 -13.44
C ARG A 52 17.95 4.88 -12.58
N GLU A 53 19.17 4.69 -13.05
CA GLU A 53 20.38 5.22 -12.39
C GLU A 53 20.51 4.78 -10.91
N GLY A 54 19.98 3.60 -10.58
CA GLY A 54 20.00 3.07 -9.22
C GLY A 54 18.94 3.66 -8.28
N ARG A 55 18.03 4.50 -8.78
CA ARG A 55 16.84 4.94 -8.04
C ARG A 55 15.93 3.75 -7.76
N LYS A 56 15.07 3.93 -6.76
CA LYS A 56 13.96 3.02 -6.46
C LYS A 56 12.95 3.01 -7.60
N ALA A 57 12.24 1.91 -7.76
CA ALA A 57 11.23 1.68 -8.80
C ALA A 57 9.87 1.41 -8.14
N TYR A 58 8.94 2.36 -8.21
CA TYR A 58 7.59 2.24 -7.64
C TYR A 58 6.53 2.30 -8.73
N VAL A 59 5.39 1.67 -8.52
CA VAL A 59 4.23 1.77 -9.44
C VAL A 59 2.97 2.01 -8.62
N ALA A 60 2.03 2.78 -9.17
CA ALA A 60 0.69 2.91 -8.59
C ALA A 60 -0.31 1.99 -9.30
N VAL A 61 -1.20 1.36 -8.53
CA VAL A 61 -2.31 0.53 -9.02
C VAL A 61 -3.52 0.76 -8.13
N ASN A 62 -4.63 1.26 -8.69
CA ASN A 62 -5.85 1.63 -7.95
C ASN A 62 -5.59 2.56 -6.76
N GLY A 63 -4.59 3.44 -6.88
CA GLY A 63 -4.19 4.36 -5.80
C GLY A 63 -3.22 3.76 -4.77
N ASP A 64 -2.89 2.47 -4.82
CA ASP A 64 -1.86 1.87 -3.95
C ASP A 64 -0.49 1.92 -4.62
N ILE A 65 0.55 2.17 -3.84
CA ILE A 65 1.95 2.24 -4.30
C ILE A 65 2.66 0.94 -3.95
N TYR A 66 3.29 0.31 -4.94
CA TYR A 66 4.04 -0.94 -4.78
C TYR A 66 5.54 -0.76 -5.06
N ASP A 67 6.40 -1.31 -4.18
CA ASP A 67 7.85 -1.34 -4.39
C ASP A 67 8.28 -2.51 -5.29
N VAL A 68 8.58 -2.20 -6.56
CA VAL A 68 9.07 -3.20 -7.52
C VAL A 68 10.59 -3.21 -7.66
N SER A 69 11.33 -2.45 -6.84
CA SER A 69 12.78 -2.24 -6.96
C SER A 69 13.60 -3.53 -6.92
N ASN A 70 13.17 -4.51 -6.13
CA ASN A 70 13.86 -5.79 -5.98
C ASN A 70 13.28 -6.89 -6.89
N SER A 71 12.32 -6.56 -7.75
CA SER A 71 11.71 -7.51 -8.66
C SER A 71 12.63 -7.76 -9.85
N ILE A 72 12.97 -9.03 -10.08
CA ILE A 72 13.75 -9.45 -11.25
C ILE A 72 13.06 -9.13 -12.59
N TYR A 73 11.75 -8.87 -12.57
CA TYR A 73 10.94 -8.56 -13.74
C TYR A 73 10.96 -7.08 -14.11
N TRP A 74 11.48 -6.21 -13.24
CA TRP A 74 11.55 -4.76 -13.41
C TRP A 74 13.00 -4.24 -13.47
N PRO A 75 13.88 -4.78 -14.33
CA PRO A 75 15.25 -4.28 -14.45
C PRO A 75 15.25 -2.80 -14.87
N ASN A 76 15.94 -1.96 -14.10
CA ASN A 76 15.93 -0.50 -14.26
C ASN A 76 14.51 0.10 -14.31
N GLY A 77 13.58 -0.50 -13.56
CA GLY A 77 12.19 -0.06 -13.50
C GLY A 77 11.38 -0.27 -14.78
N HIS A 78 11.83 -1.10 -15.73
CA HIS A 78 11.08 -1.34 -16.97
C HIS A 78 10.51 -2.76 -17.02
N HIS A 79 9.23 -2.90 -17.41
CA HIS A 79 8.57 -4.18 -17.62
C HIS A 79 7.53 -4.10 -18.74
N ASN A 80 7.65 -4.97 -19.75
CA ASN A 80 6.66 -5.12 -20.84
C ASN A 80 6.23 -3.80 -21.54
N GLY A 81 7.14 -2.83 -21.67
CA GLY A 81 6.85 -1.54 -22.32
C GLY A 81 6.40 -0.44 -21.36
N HIS A 82 6.23 -0.76 -20.07
CA HIS A 82 5.92 0.21 -19.02
C HIS A 82 7.17 0.55 -18.21
N GLN A 83 7.24 1.80 -17.73
CA GLN A 83 8.26 2.29 -16.83
C GLN A 83 7.63 2.50 -15.44
N ALA A 84 8.38 2.20 -14.40
CA ALA A 84 8.08 2.59 -13.03
C ALA A 84 8.01 4.13 -12.90
N GLY A 85 7.44 4.61 -11.81
CA GLY A 85 7.12 6.00 -11.58
C GLY A 85 5.79 6.43 -12.22
N GLN A 86 4.86 5.49 -12.44
CA GLN A 86 3.60 5.74 -13.12
C GLN A 86 2.44 5.05 -12.42
N ASP A 87 1.24 5.57 -12.63
CA ASP A 87 0.00 4.81 -12.44
C ASP A 87 -0.17 3.84 -13.60
N LEU A 88 -0.10 2.56 -13.29
CA LEU A 88 -0.23 1.46 -14.25
C LEU A 88 -1.54 0.69 -14.07
N THR A 89 -2.54 1.30 -13.42
CA THR A 89 -3.85 0.68 -13.18
C THR A 89 -4.45 0.10 -14.45
N ASP A 90 -4.58 0.90 -15.50
CA ASP A 90 -5.21 0.46 -16.75
C ASP A 90 -4.40 -0.66 -17.42
N ALA A 91 -3.08 -0.48 -17.53
CA ALA A 91 -2.18 -1.47 -18.09
C ALA A 91 -2.24 -2.82 -17.35
N ILE A 92 -2.30 -2.78 -16.01
CA ILE A 92 -2.36 -3.98 -15.19
C ILE A 92 -3.74 -4.63 -15.25
N LEU A 93 -4.83 -3.86 -15.23
CA LEU A 93 -6.19 -4.41 -15.20
C LEU A 93 -6.67 -4.89 -16.56
N ASN A 94 -6.31 -4.19 -17.64
CA ASN A 94 -6.93 -4.36 -18.96
C ASN A 94 -5.97 -4.92 -20.02
N GLU A 95 -4.66 -4.75 -19.88
CA GLU A 95 -3.67 -5.22 -20.88
C GLU A 95 -2.85 -6.43 -20.40
N SER A 96 -2.51 -6.48 -19.11
CA SER A 96 -1.69 -7.56 -18.55
C SER A 96 -2.43 -8.90 -18.56
N PRO A 97 -1.80 -9.99 -19.01
CA PRO A 97 -2.39 -11.33 -18.96
C PRO A 97 -2.51 -11.89 -17.53
N HIS A 98 -2.01 -11.18 -16.51
CA HIS A 98 -1.97 -11.62 -15.13
C HIS A 98 -2.78 -10.76 -14.16
N GLY A 99 -3.31 -9.61 -14.59
CA GLY A 99 -4.05 -8.72 -13.71
C GLY A 99 -3.25 -8.36 -12.44
N LEU A 100 -3.97 -8.29 -11.32
CA LEU A 100 -3.42 -7.99 -9.98
C LEU A 100 -2.63 -9.13 -9.34
N ALA A 101 -2.63 -10.35 -9.91
CA ALA A 101 -2.15 -11.55 -9.21
C ALA A 101 -0.69 -11.45 -8.74
N ASN A 102 0.16 -10.76 -9.52
CA ASN A 102 1.58 -10.60 -9.19
C ASN A 102 1.87 -9.47 -8.18
N LEU A 103 0.91 -8.59 -7.87
CA LEU A 103 1.13 -7.50 -6.90
C LEU A 103 1.32 -8.04 -5.48
N SER A 104 0.70 -9.18 -5.15
CA SER A 104 0.93 -9.89 -3.88
C SER A 104 2.39 -10.32 -3.63
N ARG A 105 3.25 -10.26 -4.65
CA ARG A 105 4.67 -10.65 -4.59
C ARG A 105 5.60 -9.48 -4.34
N VAL A 106 5.08 -8.26 -4.30
CA VAL A 106 5.84 -7.04 -4.04
C VAL A 106 5.18 -6.27 -2.89
N PRO A 107 5.96 -5.54 -2.08
CA PRO A 107 5.39 -4.81 -0.95
C PRO A 107 4.47 -3.68 -1.45
N MET A 108 3.26 -3.60 -0.90
CA MET A 108 2.48 -2.36 -0.90
C MET A 108 3.07 -1.46 0.19
N ILE A 109 3.42 -0.23 -0.17
CA ILE A 109 4.19 0.68 0.70
C ILE A 109 3.49 2.02 0.93
N GLY A 110 2.33 2.26 0.34
CA GLY A 110 1.72 3.59 0.41
C GLY A 110 0.53 3.80 -0.52
N HIS A 111 0.09 5.06 -0.59
CA HIS A 111 -1.04 5.47 -1.42
C HIS A 111 -0.75 6.74 -2.22
N ILE A 112 -1.41 6.87 -3.36
CA ILE A 112 -1.48 8.11 -4.13
C ILE A 112 -2.37 9.11 -3.40
N ILE A 113 -1.91 10.36 -3.31
CA ILE A 113 -2.69 11.50 -2.84
C ILE A 113 -2.81 12.55 -3.95
N GLU A 114 -3.90 13.33 -3.93
CA GLU A 114 -4.05 14.45 -4.86
C GLU A 114 -3.19 15.64 -4.44
N ASP A 115 -2.78 16.47 -5.41
CA ASP A 115 -2.05 17.70 -5.13
C ASP A 115 -2.98 18.71 -4.40
N GLY A 116 -2.93 18.76 -3.06
CA GLY A 116 -3.54 19.85 -2.30
C GLY A 116 -4.32 19.52 -1.02
N GLU A 117 -4.17 18.32 -0.43
CA GLU A 117 -4.72 17.99 0.90
C GLU A 117 -3.67 17.92 2.00
#